data_AF-A0A0Q7MXF4-F1
#
_entry.id   AF-A0A0Q7MXF4-F1
#
_cell.length_a   1.000
_cell.length_b   1.000
_cell.length_c   1.000
_cell.angle_alpha   90.00
_cell.angle_beta   90.00
_cell.angle_gamma   90.00
#
_symmetry.space_group_name_H-M   'P 1'
#
loop_
_entity.id
_entity.type
_entity.pdbx_description
1 polymer ?
#
loop_
_entity_poly.entity_id
_entity_poly.type
_entity_poly.pdbx_seq_one_letter_code
_entity_poly.pdbx_strand_id
1 'polypeptide(L)' 'MFEKEFCTRFEDRVRLWYRAGRRAFDMEADDYSRSVAKVWWRETKDGALSPERCADEDSYYW' A
#
# COMPACT_ATOMS: atom_id res chain seq x y z
N MET A 1 6.68 -3.03 14.08
CA MET A 1 5.44 -3.43 13.38
C MET A 1 5.66 -4.83 12.81
N PHE A 2 4.64 -5.68 12.71
CA PHE A 2 4.77 -6.98 12.04
C PHE A 2 4.35 -6.88 10.56
N GLU A 3 4.88 -7.74 9.70
CA GLU A 3 4.55 -7.78 8.26
C GLU A 3 3.04 -7.74 8.01
N LYS A 4 2.28 -8.59 8.71
CA LYS A 4 0.84 -8.67 8.56
C LYS A 4 0.14 -7.34 8.89
N GLU A 5 0.59 -6.66 9.94
CA GLU A 5 0.03 -5.37 10.35
C GLU A 5 0.36 -4.29 9.31
N PHE A 6 1.59 -4.28 8.80
CA PHE A 6 2.01 -3.36 7.74
C PHE A 6 1.15 -3.55 6.49
N CYS A 7 1.06 -4.79 6.01
CA CYS A 7 0.31 -5.09 4.80
C CYS A 7 -1.16 -4.70 4.95
N THR A 8 -1.84 -5.07 6.04
CA THR A 8 -3.25 -4.69 6.26
C THR A 8 -3.44 -3.18 6.19
N ARG A 9 -2.57 -2.39 6.84
CA ARG A 9 -2.70 -0.92 6.85
C ARG A 9 -2.41 -0.29 5.49
N PHE A 10 -1.44 -0.83 4.75
CA PHE A 10 -1.16 -0.43 3.37
C PHE A 10 -2.37 -0.71 2.46
N GLU A 11 -2.91 -1.93 2.53
CA GLU A 11 -4.07 -2.37 1.75
C GLU A 11 -5.31 -1.51 2.06
N ASP A 12 -5.58 -1.22 3.34
CA ASP A 12 -6.68 -0.34 3.74
C ASP A 12 -6.53 1.08 3.18
N ARG A 13 -5.31 1.61 3.12
CA ARG A 13 -5.04 2.91 2.52
C ARG A 13 -5.30 2.91 1.01
N VAL A 14 -4.86 1.88 0.28
CA VAL A 14 -5.15 1.71 -1.15
C VAL A 14 -6.65 1.60 -1.41
N ARG A 15 -7.39 0.85 -0.58
CA ARG A 15 -8.85 0.71 -0.69
C ARG A 15 -9.57 2.05 -0.53
N LEU A 16 -9.08 2.96 0.32
CA LEU A 16 -9.65 4.30 0.46
C LEU A 16 -9.56 5.09 -0.85
N TRP A 17 -8.44 5.01 -1.56
CA TRP A 17 -8.31 5.66 -2.88
C TRP A 17 -9.16 5.03 -3.95
N TYR A 18 -9.23 3.70 -3.96
CA TYR A 18 -10.09 2.98 -4.88
C TYR A 18 -11.56 3.42 -4.72
N ARG A 19 -12.04 3.53 -3.48
CA ARG A 19 -13.37 4.06 -3.17
C ARG A 19 -13.55 5.53 -3.57
N ALA A 20 -12.47 6.31 -3.58
CA ALA A 20 -12.45 7.69 -4.06
C ALA A 20 -12.33 7.80 -5.59
N GLY A 21 -12.29 6.68 -6.33
CA GLY A 21 -12.24 6.64 -7.78
C GLY A 21 -10.82 6.64 -8.38
N ARG A 22 -9.76 6.57 -7.56
CA ARG A 22 -8.38 6.41 -8.03
C ARG A 22 -8.03 4.93 -8.17
N ARG A 23 -7.61 4.49 -9.36
CA ARG A 23 -7.29 3.08 -9.65
C ARG A 23 -5.84 2.91 -10.05
N ALA A 24 -5.15 1.96 -9.43
CA ALA A 24 -3.76 1.65 -9.74
C ALA A 24 -3.70 0.84 -11.02
N PHE A 25 -3.33 1.47 -12.13
CA PHE A 25 -3.21 0.83 -13.44
C PHE A 25 -4.48 0.05 -13.85
N ASP A 26 -5.66 0.61 -13.54
CA ASP A 26 -6.98 -0.03 -13.73
C ASP A 26 -7.17 -1.38 -13.00
N MET A 27 -6.32 -1.70 -12.02
CA MET A 27 -6.42 -2.91 -11.20
C MET A 27 -7.38 -2.73 -10.01
N GLU A 28 -7.91 -3.85 -9.52
CA GLU A 28 -8.62 -3.91 -8.24
C GLU A 28 -7.66 -3.60 -7.08
N ALA A 29 -8.16 -2.90 -6.07
CA ALA A 29 -7.37 -2.47 -4.91
C ALA A 29 -6.62 -3.64 -4.27
N ASP A 30 -7.34 -4.74 -4.00
CA ASP A 30 -6.81 -5.93 -3.35
C ASP A 30 -5.71 -6.63 -4.16
N ASP A 31 -5.88 -6.67 -5.49
CA ASP A 31 -4.92 -7.33 -6.39
C ASP A 31 -3.62 -6.54 -6.47
N TYR A 32 -3.74 -5.21 -6.58
CA TYR A 32 -2.61 -4.30 -6.54
C TYR A 32 -1.87 -4.37 -5.20
N SER A 33 -2.61 -4.13 -4.10
CA SER A 33 -2.02 -3.89 -2.79
C SER A 33 -1.33 -5.12 -2.20
N ARG A 34 -1.83 -6.34 -2.44
CA ARG A 34 -1.23 -7.58 -1.88
C ARG A 34 0.21 -7.80 -2.31
N SER A 35 0.53 -7.45 -3.56
CA SER A 35 1.86 -7.64 -4.13
C SER A 35 2.78 -6.51 -3.69
N VAL A 36 2.29 -5.27 -3.80
CA VAL A 36 3.07 -4.05 -3.54
C VAL A 36 3.36 -3.87 -2.05
N ALA A 37 2.41 -4.16 -1.16
CA ALA A 37 2.59 -4.04 0.29
C ALA A 37 3.76 -4.90 0.81
N LYS A 38 3.95 -6.10 0.26
CA LYS A 38 5.08 -6.98 0.63
C LYS A 38 6.43 -6.44 0.18
N VAL A 39 6.48 -5.78 -0.97
CA VAL A 39 7.70 -5.14 -1.48
C VAL A 39 8.07 -3.99 -0.55
N TRP A 40 7.12 -3.07 -0.30
CA TRP A 40 7.31 -1.96 0.63
C TRP A 40 7.72 -2.43 2.02
N TRP A 41 7.05 -3.44 2.58
CA TRP A 41 7.43 -3.99 3.87
C TRP A 41 8.90 -4.42 3.89
N ARG A 42 9.36 -5.16 2.87
CA ARG A 42 10.75 -5.64 2.82
C ARG A 42 11.76 -4.50 2.73
N GLU A 43 11.41 -3.43 2.04
CA GLU A 43 12.29 -2.26 1.82
C GLU A 43 12.29 -1.31 3.02
N THR A 44 11.18 -1.18 3.74
CA THR A 44 11.01 -0.17 4.79
C THR A 44 10.87 -0.72 6.20
N LYS A 45 10.85 -2.05 6.40
CA LYS A 45 10.73 -2.67 7.74
C LYS A 45 11.78 -2.21 8.75
N ASP A 46 12.98 -1.85 8.28
CA ASP A 46 14.09 -1.39 9.11
C ASP A 46 14.11 0.15 9.24
N GLY A 47 13.21 0.83 8.53
CA GLY A 47 13.01 2.27 8.57
C GLY A 47 11.81 2.69 9.40
N ALA A 48 11.62 4.01 9.53
CA ALA A 48 10.53 4.61 10.30
C ALA A 48 9.30 4.98 9.45
N LEU A 49 9.20 4.49 8.20
CA LEU A 49 8.07 4.83 7.33
C LEU A 49 6.82 4.03 7.72
N SER A 50 5.69 4.72 7.83
CA SER A 50 4.40 4.07 8.11
C SER A 50 3.81 3.45 6.84
N PRO A 51 3.03 2.37 6.94
CA PRO A 51 2.38 1.74 5.79
C PRO A 51 1.53 2.72 4.96
N GLU A 52 0.85 3.66 5.62
CA GLU A 52 0.03 4.66 4.94
C GLU A 52 0.91 5.61 4.13
N ARG A 53 2.05 6.01 4.67
CA ARG A 53 2.97 6.89 3.93
C ARG A 53 3.61 6.19 2.74
N CYS A 54 3.98 4.92 2.90
CA CYS A 54 4.46 4.10 1.79
C CYS A 54 3.40 4.01 0.69
N ALA A 55 2.13 3.75 1.05
CA ALA A 55 1.04 3.75 0.09
C ALA A 55 0.88 5.14 -0.56
N ASP A 56 0.95 6.23 0.23
CA ASP A 56 0.73 7.59 -0.27
C ASP A 56 1.80 7.93 -1.32
N GLU A 57 3.06 7.61 -1.02
CA GLU A 57 4.23 7.78 -1.89
C GLU A 57 4.11 6.94 -3.17
N ASP A 58 3.71 5.69 -3.03
CA ASP A 58 3.45 4.77 -4.13
C ASP A 58 2.34 5.29 -5.07
N SER A 59 1.28 5.89 -4.51
CA SER A 59 0.18 6.47 -5.26
C SER A 59 0.52 7.64 -6.15
N TYR A 60 1.72 8.24 -6.07
CA TYR A 60 2.11 9.28 -7.01
C TYR A 60 2.54 8.71 -8.37
N TYR A 61 2.80 7.41 -8.46
CA TYR A 61 3.34 6.78 -9.67
C TYR A 61 2.29 6.02 -10.49
N TRP A 62 1.02 6.08 -10.07
CA TRP A 62 -0.14 5.52 -10.76
C TRP A 62 -1.34 6.45 -10.72
#